data_AF-A0A821IKD2-F1
#
_entry.id   AF-A0A821IKD2-F1
#
_cell.length_a   1.000
_cell.length_b   1.000
_cell.length_c   1.000
_cell.angle_alpha   90.00
_cell.angle_beta   90.00
_cell.angle_gamma   90.00
#
_symmetry.space_group_name_H-M   'P 1'
#
loop_
_entity.id
_entity.type
_entity.pdbx_description
1 polymer ?
#
loop_
_entity_poly.entity_id
_entity_poly.type
_entity_poly.pdbx_seq_one_letter_code
_entity_poly.pdbx_strand_id
1 'polypeptide(L)'
;MFQIGTSDMNGTTGATQCAIPPSGEMTYKFRAYPAGTARYHGHHLDQYADRLIGPLIIRRQVEPNQEQYDTERILMVSDWYNDLAQTKLLSWYLSANNTKGIEPIPDAIVVNGKFSRSLFVKTSGATRIRFRIINAAAFSMYTVSIDGLPLHIIELDQT
;
A
#
# COMPACT_ATOMS: atom_id res chain seq x y z
N MET A 1 3.53 -9.37 -6.50
CA MET A 1 4.13 -10.73 -6.36
C MET A 1 3.68 -11.59 -7.52
N PHE A 2 4.56 -12.39 -8.14
CA PHE A 2 4.21 -13.12 -9.36
C PHE A 2 3.46 -14.45 -9.13
N GLN A 3 3.49 -15.00 -7.92
CA GLN A 3 2.78 -16.25 -7.58
C GLN A 3 3.07 -17.43 -8.55
N ILE A 4 4.32 -17.53 -9.02
CA ILE A 4 4.73 -18.57 -9.98
C ILE A 4 4.59 -19.95 -9.33
N GLY A 5 3.67 -20.76 -9.84
CA GLY A 5 3.36 -22.09 -9.31
C GLY A 5 2.49 -22.11 -8.05
N THR A 6 2.00 -20.95 -7.59
CA THR A 6 1.19 -20.78 -6.37
C THR A 6 0.04 -19.80 -6.59
N SER A 7 -0.66 -19.91 -7.73
CA SER A 7 -1.74 -18.98 -8.10
C SER A 7 -2.90 -18.95 -7.09
N ASP A 8 -3.14 -20.08 -6.42
CA ASP A 8 -4.09 -20.23 -5.31
C ASP A 8 -3.73 -19.39 -4.07
N MET A 9 -2.47 -18.94 -3.96
CA MET A 9 -1.97 -18.09 -2.87
C MET A 9 -2.06 -16.59 -3.20
N ASN A 10 -2.76 -16.20 -4.27
CA ASN A 10 -2.84 -14.81 -4.69
C ASN A 10 -3.77 -13.94 -3.82
N GLY A 11 -4.71 -14.54 -3.07
CA GLY A 11 -5.57 -13.80 -2.15
C GLY A 11 -6.81 -13.14 -2.77
N THR A 12 -7.07 -13.31 -4.07
CA THR A 12 -8.22 -12.70 -4.75
C THR A 12 -9.49 -13.50 -4.52
N THR A 13 -10.40 -12.97 -3.70
CA THR A 13 -11.68 -13.65 -3.40
C THR A 13 -12.48 -13.89 -4.67
N GLY A 14 -12.95 -15.13 -4.87
CA GLY A 14 -13.79 -15.52 -6.00
C GLY A 14 -13.02 -15.81 -7.29
N ALA A 15 -11.73 -15.48 -7.35
CA ALA A 15 -10.87 -15.82 -8.49
C ALA A 15 -9.87 -16.93 -8.14
N THR A 16 -9.03 -16.71 -7.12
CA THR A 16 -7.96 -17.67 -6.76
C THR A 16 -8.30 -18.49 -5.53
N GLN A 17 -9.24 -18.02 -4.71
CA GLN A 17 -9.69 -18.71 -3.50
C GLN A 17 -11.07 -18.22 -3.03
N CYS A 18 -11.71 -19.01 -2.18
CA CYS A 18 -12.86 -18.56 -1.40
C CYS A 18 -12.43 -17.55 -0.31
N ALA A 19 -13.38 -16.76 0.18
CA ALA A 19 -13.15 -15.91 1.34
C ALA A 19 -12.87 -16.76 2.58
N ILE A 20 -11.94 -16.31 3.42
CA ILE A 20 -11.67 -16.94 4.72
C ILE A 20 -12.86 -16.59 5.64
N PRO A 21 -13.63 -17.56 6.15
CA PRO A 21 -14.78 -17.26 6.99
C PRO A 21 -14.34 -16.69 8.35
N PRO A 22 -15.26 -16.07 9.11
CA PRO A 22 -14.99 -15.75 10.52
C PRO A 22 -14.50 -16.98 11.27
N SER A 23 -13.47 -16.82 12.10
CA SER A 23 -12.77 -17.91 12.80
C SER A 23 -12.06 -18.94 11.90
N GLY A 24 -12.04 -18.74 10.58
CA GLY A 24 -11.24 -19.52 9.65
C GLY A 24 -9.77 -19.12 9.66
N GLU A 25 -8.91 -20.04 9.23
CA GLU A 25 -7.48 -19.84 9.12
C GLU A 25 -6.99 -20.26 7.73
N MET A 26 -6.05 -19.49 7.18
CA MET A 26 -5.35 -19.86 5.95
C MET A 26 -3.88 -19.44 6.05
N THR A 27 -2.98 -20.35 5.73
CA THR A 27 -1.56 -20.06 5.60
C THR A 27 -1.20 -19.83 4.13
N TYR A 28 -0.78 -18.62 3.79
CA TYR A 28 -0.24 -18.32 2.46
C TYR A 28 1.22 -18.78 2.36
N LYS A 29 1.53 -19.65 1.39
CA LYS A 29 2.87 -20.17 1.15
C LYS A 29 3.28 -19.94 -0.31
N PHE A 30 4.18 -18.99 -0.52
CA PHE A 30 4.64 -18.63 -1.87
C PHE A 30 6.12 -18.22 -1.85
N ARG A 31 6.75 -18.26 -3.02
CA ARG A 31 8.08 -17.68 -3.20
C ARG A 31 7.98 -16.17 -3.30
N ALA A 32 8.70 -15.46 -2.42
CA ALA A 32 8.78 -14.01 -2.47
C ALA A 32 9.62 -13.53 -3.67
N TYR A 33 8.98 -13.35 -4.84
CA TYR A 33 9.58 -12.82 -6.06
C TYR A 33 8.61 -11.93 -6.87
N PRO A 34 9.09 -10.82 -7.49
CA PRO A 34 10.46 -10.30 -7.47
C PRO A 34 10.83 -9.59 -6.16
N ALA A 35 12.11 -9.21 -6.03
CA ALA A 35 12.60 -8.42 -4.90
C ALA A 35 12.45 -6.92 -5.16
N GLY A 36 12.15 -6.15 -4.11
CA GLY A 36 11.89 -4.72 -4.17
C GLY A 36 10.81 -4.28 -3.18
N THR A 37 10.24 -3.12 -3.42
CA THR A 37 9.14 -2.54 -2.65
C THR A 37 7.80 -3.02 -3.20
N ALA A 38 7.01 -3.70 -2.37
CA ALA A 38 5.63 -4.07 -2.67
C ALA A 38 4.73 -3.75 -1.48
N ARG A 39 3.45 -4.09 -1.62
CA ARG A 39 2.43 -4.01 -0.57
C ARG A 39 1.58 -5.28 -0.57
N TYR A 40 1.05 -5.65 0.59
CA TYR A 40 -0.06 -6.60 0.68
C TYR A 40 -1.32 -5.82 1.06
N HIS A 41 -2.49 -6.23 0.57
CA HIS A 41 -3.76 -5.63 0.98
C HIS A 41 -4.90 -6.64 0.93
N GLY A 42 -5.99 -6.32 1.62
CA GLY A 42 -7.25 -7.03 1.53
C GLY A 42 -7.78 -7.02 0.10
N HIS A 43 -8.15 -8.17 -0.42
CA HIS A 43 -8.74 -8.32 -1.75
C HIS A 43 -10.12 -9.00 -1.66
N HIS A 44 -10.83 -8.71 -0.58
CA HIS A 44 -12.19 -9.11 -0.33
C HIS A 44 -13.04 -7.85 -0.15
N LEU A 45 -13.89 -7.54 -1.13
CA LEU A 45 -14.66 -6.28 -1.17
C LEU A 45 -13.71 -5.09 -0.91
N ASP A 46 -14.14 -4.10 -0.11
CA ASP A 46 -13.38 -2.88 0.16
C ASP A 46 -12.57 -2.91 1.48
N GLN A 47 -12.17 -4.09 1.99
CA GLN A 47 -11.33 -4.19 3.20
C GLN A 47 -10.03 -3.40 3.09
N TYR A 48 -9.53 -3.23 1.87
CA TYR A 48 -8.36 -2.41 1.58
C TYR A 48 -8.56 -0.95 2.03
N ALA A 49 -9.69 -0.33 1.69
CA ALA A 49 -10.02 1.03 2.09
C ALA A 49 -10.23 1.14 3.62
N ASP A 50 -10.65 0.04 4.25
CA ASP A 50 -10.73 -0.11 5.71
C ASP A 50 -9.39 -0.52 6.36
N ARG A 51 -8.27 -0.22 5.69
CA ARG A 51 -6.88 -0.30 6.20
C ARG A 51 -6.31 -1.69 6.36
N LEU A 52 -6.90 -2.69 5.72
CA LEU A 52 -6.22 -3.98 5.56
C LEU A 52 -5.13 -3.84 4.48
N ILE A 53 -4.02 -3.21 4.83
CA ILE A 53 -2.85 -3.01 3.96
C ILE A 53 -1.57 -2.88 4.80
N GLY A 54 -0.46 -3.37 4.27
CA GLY A 54 0.86 -3.09 4.82
C GLY A 54 1.96 -3.17 3.77
N PRO A 55 3.18 -2.71 4.13
CA PRO A 55 4.32 -2.79 3.24
C PRO A 55 4.82 -4.24 3.18
N LEU A 56 5.22 -4.68 2.00
CA LEU A 56 5.88 -5.96 1.77
C LEU A 56 7.23 -5.68 1.11
N ILE A 57 8.31 -5.72 1.89
CA ILE A 57 9.66 -5.43 1.40
C ILE A 57 10.42 -6.74 1.22
N ILE A 58 10.71 -7.08 -0.04
CA ILE A 58 11.47 -8.27 -0.39
C ILE A 58 12.90 -7.83 -0.66
N ARG A 59 13.81 -8.14 0.25
CA ARG A 59 15.23 -7.80 0.10
C ARG A 59 15.95 -8.82 -0.77
N ARG A 60 16.88 -8.34 -1.59
CA ARG A 60 17.91 -9.14 -2.24
C ARG A 60 19.04 -9.39 -1.25
N GLN A 61 19.76 -10.48 -1.45
CA GLN A 61 21.00 -10.72 -0.69
C GLN A 61 22.04 -9.63 -0.98
N VAL A 62 22.05 -9.10 -2.21
CA VAL A 62 22.80 -7.92 -2.63
C VAL A 62 21.82 -6.95 -3.26
N GLU A 63 21.54 -5.84 -2.60
CA GLU A 63 20.65 -4.80 -3.13
C GLU A 63 21.40 -3.99 -4.20
N PRO A 64 20.84 -3.84 -5.41
CA PRO A 64 21.26 -2.80 -6.33
C PRO A 64 21.24 -1.45 -5.60
N ASN A 65 22.26 -0.63 -5.84
CA ASN A 65 22.33 0.72 -5.29
C ASN A 65 22.48 0.79 -3.76
N GLN A 66 22.82 -0.30 -3.06
CA GLN A 66 23.03 -0.27 -1.61
C GLN A 66 24.07 0.77 -1.18
N GLU A 67 25.11 0.98 -2.00
CA GLU A 67 26.16 1.99 -1.77
C GLU A 67 25.67 3.45 -1.95
N GLN A 68 24.45 3.65 -2.48
CA GLN A 68 23.89 4.97 -2.78
C GLN A 68 23.16 5.61 -1.60
N TYR A 69 22.90 4.88 -0.50
CA TYR A 69 22.18 5.40 0.65
C TYR A 69 22.69 4.84 1.98
N ASP A 70 22.61 5.65 3.03
CA ASP A 70 23.12 5.29 4.37
C ASP A 70 22.02 4.65 5.21
N THR A 71 20.77 5.07 4.99
CA THR A 71 19.60 4.55 5.70
C THR A 71 18.38 4.43 4.78
N GLU A 72 17.41 3.62 5.19
CA GLU A 72 16.16 3.41 4.47
C GLU A 72 14.96 3.73 5.36
N ARG A 73 13.88 4.27 4.75
CA ARG A 73 12.60 4.55 5.40
C ARG A 73 11.46 4.10 4.50
N ILE A 74 10.40 3.57 5.10
CA ILE A 74 9.14 3.27 4.39
C ILE A 74 8.19 4.45 4.60
N LEU A 75 7.61 4.94 3.50
CA LEU A 75 6.61 5.98 3.51
C LEU A 75 5.35 5.45 2.83
N MET A 76 4.36 5.08 3.64
CA MET A 76 3.03 4.74 3.15
C MET A 76 2.15 5.97 3.25
N VAL A 77 1.62 6.40 2.12
CA VAL A 77 0.68 7.52 2.01
C VAL A 77 -0.66 6.96 1.61
N SER A 78 -1.70 7.22 2.39
CA SER A 78 -3.05 6.69 2.18
C SER A 78 -4.07 7.80 2.34
N ASP A 79 -5.22 7.61 1.72
CA ASP A 79 -6.41 8.36 2.06
C ASP A 79 -7.10 7.71 3.26
N TRP A 80 -8.02 8.47 3.84
CA TRP A 80 -8.79 8.06 4.99
C TRP A 80 -10.24 8.42 4.79
N TYR A 81 -11.09 7.45 5.08
CA TYR A 81 -12.51 7.65 5.24
C TYR A 81 -12.91 7.46 6.71
N ASN A 82 -13.75 8.36 7.20
CA ASN A 82 -14.35 8.28 8.54
C ASN A 82 -15.39 7.15 8.62
N ASP A 83 -16.06 6.89 7.50
CA ASP A 83 -17.03 5.83 7.36
C ASP A 83 -16.38 4.55 6.83
N LEU A 84 -16.84 3.39 7.34
CA LEU A 84 -16.37 2.10 6.85
C LEU A 84 -16.79 1.89 5.40
N ALA A 85 -15.81 1.48 4.59
CA ALA A 85 -16.00 1.24 3.17
C ALA A 85 -16.99 0.10 2.92
N GLN A 86 -16.79 -1.04 3.60
CA GLN A 86 -17.57 -2.25 3.35
C GLN A 86 -19.08 -2.10 3.64
N THR A 87 -19.45 -1.28 4.63
CA THR A 87 -20.85 -1.20 5.08
C THR A 87 -21.57 0.07 4.64
N LYS A 88 -20.83 1.19 4.51
CA LYS A 88 -21.45 2.51 4.26
C LYS A 88 -21.07 3.09 2.92
N LEU A 89 -19.78 3.23 2.62
CA LEU A 89 -19.36 3.88 1.37
C LEU A 89 -19.76 3.06 0.14
N LEU A 90 -19.55 1.74 0.16
CA LEU A 90 -19.94 0.87 -0.95
C LEU A 90 -21.45 0.89 -1.17
N SER A 91 -22.23 0.76 -0.10
CA SER A 91 -23.70 0.80 -0.16
C SER A 91 -24.22 2.13 -0.72
N TRP A 92 -23.61 3.25 -0.32
CA TRP A 92 -23.95 4.57 -0.87
C TRP A 92 -23.58 4.67 -2.34
N TYR A 93 -22.36 4.25 -2.70
CA TYR A 93 -21.83 4.32 -4.06
C TYR A 93 -22.69 3.52 -5.05
N LEU A 94 -23.07 2.31 -4.66
CA LEU A 94 -23.92 1.41 -5.47
C LEU A 94 -25.42 1.72 -5.39
N SER A 95 -25.83 2.72 -4.61
CA SER A 95 -27.26 3.04 -4.47
C SER A 95 -27.85 3.57 -5.77
N ALA A 96 -29.13 3.27 -6.01
CA ALA A 96 -29.85 3.80 -7.18
C ALA A 96 -29.92 5.34 -7.23
N ASN A 97 -29.65 6.02 -6.11
CA ASN A 97 -29.60 7.47 -6.04
C ASN A 97 -28.27 8.05 -6.56
N ASN A 98 -27.19 7.24 -6.64
CA ASN A 98 -25.90 7.67 -7.20
C ASN A 98 -25.86 7.49 -8.73
N THR A 99 -26.80 8.12 -9.43
CA THR A 99 -26.97 7.95 -10.89
C THR A 99 -25.79 8.44 -11.74
N LYS A 100 -24.88 9.21 -11.13
CA LYS A 100 -23.70 9.77 -11.79
C LYS A 100 -22.41 9.01 -11.46
N GLY A 101 -22.49 7.95 -10.64
CA GLY A 101 -21.32 7.19 -10.20
C GLY A 101 -20.31 8.04 -9.43
N ILE A 102 -20.78 9.00 -8.64
CA ILE A 102 -19.92 9.90 -7.85
C ILE A 102 -19.14 9.04 -6.85
N GLU A 103 -17.82 9.11 -6.92
CA GLU A 103 -16.95 8.41 -5.98
C GLU A 103 -16.95 9.11 -4.60
N PRO A 104 -16.85 8.35 -3.51
CA PRO A 104 -16.74 8.93 -2.18
C PRO A 104 -15.40 9.66 -2.04
N ILE A 105 -15.46 10.93 -1.62
CA ILE A 105 -14.28 11.78 -1.42
C ILE A 105 -13.66 11.44 -0.06
N PRO A 106 -12.34 11.18 0.03
CA PRO A 106 -11.67 10.97 1.30
C PRO A 106 -11.73 12.17 2.26
N ASP A 107 -11.78 11.89 3.55
CA ASP A 107 -11.81 12.88 4.62
C ASP A 107 -10.41 13.42 4.97
N ALA A 108 -9.37 12.60 4.84
CA ALA A 108 -8.01 12.98 5.23
C ALA A 108 -6.92 12.22 4.48
N ILE A 109 -5.69 12.72 4.64
CA ILE A 109 -4.46 12.03 4.24
C ILE A 109 -3.79 11.48 5.51
N VAL A 110 -3.32 10.25 5.41
CA VAL A 110 -2.61 9.55 6.47
C VAL A 110 -1.25 9.12 5.94
N VAL A 111 -0.20 9.44 6.70
CA VAL A 111 1.18 9.06 6.42
C VAL A 111 1.67 8.15 7.54
N ASN A 112 2.02 6.91 7.20
CA ASN A 112 2.44 5.88 8.16
C ASN A 112 1.49 5.74 9.37
N GLY A 113 0.18 5.76 9.11
CA GLY A 113 -0.85 5.62 10.14
C GLY A 113 -1.15 6.87 10.97
N LYS A 114 -0.52 8.02 10.66
CA LYS A 114 -0.78 9.30 11.34
C LYS A 114 -1.48 10.29 10.42
N PHE A 115 -2.47 11.00 10.93
CA PHE A 115 -3.12 12.12 10.24
C PHE A 115 -2.14 13.28 10.11
N SER A 116 -1.45 13.32 8.99
CA SER A 116 -0.52 14.38 8.67
C SER A 116 -0.28 14.44 7.18
N ARG A 117 -0.07 15.65 6.67
CA ARG A 117 0.33 15.90 5.28
C ARG A 117 1.84 16.08 5.15
N SER A 118 2.57 16.09 6.27
CA SER A 118 4.01 16.23 6.34
C SER A 118 4.63 15.32 7.41
N LEU A 119 5.90 14.96 7.22
CA LEU A 119 6.65 14.14 8.17
C LEU A 119 8.05 14.71 8.35
N PHE A 120 8.44 14.95 9.61
CA PHE A 120 9.82 15.27 9.93
C PHE A 120 10.64 13.98 10.00
N VAL A 121 11.64 13.87 9.15
CA VAL A 121 12.56 12.72 9.12
C VAL A 121 13.88 13.13 9.75
N LYS A 122 14.17 12.59 10.93
CA LYS A 122 15.48 12.79 11.57
C LYS A 122 16.54 12.00 10.79
N THR A 123 17.51 12.72 10.22
CA THR A 123 18.61 12.12 9.44
C THR A 123 19.55 11.29 10.30
N SER A 124 19.73 11.67 11.57
CA SER A 124 20.64 10.99 12.51
C SER A 124 22.05 10.79 11.97
N GLY A 125 22.55 11.77 11.19
CA GLY A 125 23.86 11.74 10.55
C GLY A 125 23.89 11.15 9.14
N ALA A 126 22.78 10.57 8.65
CA ALA A 126 22.68 10.12 7.26
C ALA A 126 22.71 11.31 6.29
N THR A 127 23.48 11.18 5.23
CA THR A 127 23.59 12.14 4.13
C THR A 127 22.71 11.74 2.94
N ARG A 128 22.44 10.44 2.78
CA ARG A 128 21.61 9.88 1.72
C ARG A 128 20.60 8.90 2.33
N ILE A 129 19.31 9.14 2.09
CA ILE A 129 18.21 8.33 2.63
C ILE A 129 17.41 7.76 1.47
N ARG A 130 17.23 6.44 1.45
CA ARG A 130 16.28 5.77 0.54
C ARG A 130 14.88 5.82 1.14
N PHE A 131 13.93 6.42 0.42
CA PHE A 131 12.51 6.33 0.73
C PHE A 131 11.85 5.27 -0.14
N ARG A 132 11.26 4.25 0.49
CA ARG A 132 10.33 3.31 -0.15
C ARG A 132 8.93 3.89 -0.06
N ILE A 133 8.53 4.63 -1.09
CA ILE A 133 7.24 5.33 -1.14
C ILE A 133 6.20 4.37 -1.69
N ILE A 134 5.10 4.19 -0.95
CA ILE A 134 3.98 3.32 -1.32
C ILE A 134 2.72 4.16 -1.28
N ASN A 135 2.04 4.27 -2.43
CA ASN A 135 0.65 4.73 -2.42
C ASN A 135 -0.25 3.60 -1.91
N ALA A 136 -0.82 3.84 -0.73
CA ALA A 136 -1.70 2.95 0.01
C ALA A 136 -3.17 3.44 0.00
N ALA A 137 -3.49 4.45 -0.82
CA ALA A 137 -4.83 5.00 -0.94
C ALA A 137 -5.78 4.07 -1.72
N ALA A 138 -7.06 4.08 -1.31
CA ALA A 138 -8.14 3.46 -2.04
C ALA A 138 -8.50 4.23 -3.32
N PHE A 139 -8.33 5.56 -3.32
CA PHE A 139 -8.77 6.43 -4.41
C PHE A 139 -7.71 7.47 -4.81
N SER A 140 -7.04 8.06 -3.84
CA SER A 140 -6.23 9.26 -4.06
C SER A 140 -4.91 9.03 -4.80
N MET A 141 -4.51 10.05 -5.55
CA MET A 141 -3.16 10.21 -6.10
C MET A 141 -2.39 11.26 -5.28
N TYR A 142 -1.08 11.06 -5.12
CA TYR A 142 -0.24 11.95 -4.34
C TYR A 142 0.99 12.41 -5.10
N THR A 143 1.31 13.69 -4.91
CA THR A 143 2.64 14.23 -5.20
C THR A 143 3.44 14.22 -3.90
N VAL A 144 4.63 13.63 -3.93
CA VAL A 144 5.56 13.62 -2.79
C VAL A 144 6.74 14.50 -3.11
N SER A 145 7.08 15.40 -2.19
CA SER A 145 8.24 16.28 -2.27
C SER A 145 8.98 16.31 -0.93
N ILE A 146 10.26 16.65 -0.97
CA ILE A 146 11.05 16.97 0.21
C ILE A 146 11.46 18.43 0.09
N ASP A 147 11.19 19.23 1.11
CA ASP A 147 11.47 20.66 1.09
C ASP A 147 12.95 20.92 0.83
N GLY A 148 13.22 21.67 -0.24
CA GLY A 148 14.58 22.08 -0.61
C GLY A 148 15.50 20.96 -1.10
N LEU A 149 15.01 19.73 -1.31
CA LEU A 149 15.83 18.60 -1.74
C LEU A 149 15.24 17.87 -2.96
N PRO A 150 16.09 17.48 -3.93
CA PRO A 150 15.65 16.64 -5.05
C PRO A 150 15.37 15.20 -4.59
N LEU A 151 14.46 14.53 -5.30
CA LEU A 151 14.26 13.10 -5.21
C LEU A 151 14.88 12.42 -6.45
N HIS A 152 15.72 11.42 -6.22
CA HIS A 152 16.27 10.58 -7.27
C HIS A 152 15.54 9.24 -7.27
N ILE A 153 14.86 8.92 -8.36
CA ILE A 153 14.15 7.65 -8.53
C ILE A 153 15.17 6.57 -8.88
N ILE A 154 15.19 5.49 -8.09
CA ILE A 154 16.13 4.36 -8.27
C ILE A 154 15.42 2.99 -8.38
N GLU A 155 14.11 2.94 -8.17
CA GLU A 155 13.27 1.75 -8.27
C GLU A 155 11.82 2.18 -8.55
N LEU A 156 11.13 1.46 -9.44
CA LEU A 156 9.69 1.56 -9.67
C LEU A 156 9.11 0.15 -9.74
N ASP A 157 8.10 -0.16 -8.90
CA ASP A 157 7.38 -1.44 -8.92
C ASP A 157 8.28 -2.69 -9.04
N GLN A 158 9.34 -2.72 -8.22
CA GLN A 158 10.30 -3.84 -8.15
C GLN A 158 11.20 -3.99 -9.40
N THR A 159 11.31 -2.95 -10.24
CA THR A 159 12.23 -2.82 -11.40
C THR A 159 13.26 -1.72 -11.24
#